data_AF-A0A957X613-F1
#
_entry.id   AF-A0A957X613-F1
#
_cell.length_a   1.000
_cell.length_b   1.000
_cell.length_c   1.000
_cell.angle_alpha   90.00
_cell.angle_beta   90.00
_cell.angle_gamma   90.00
#
_symmetry.space_group_name_H-M   'P 1'
#
loop_
_entity.id
_entity.type
_entity.pdbx_description
1 polymer ?
#
loop_
_entity_poly.entity_id
_entity_poly.type
_entity_poly.pdbx_seq_one_letter_code
_entity_poly.pdbx_strand_id
1 'polypeptide(L)'
;FIDEYGVELRNHRDLFLSQQVARTYAGYAESQIQRMETHYRWLHEPPSHQPTPEEFGAEPHQRGGVRFPNTHQERAFRAANKHWQNYQKWRAERNPERSALEERHGYDTKHALHLLRLYRMGIEILREGFVHVYRPDAKWLLQVKEGLFTYPELCVLIDDLKAELTAAEATTSLPPVPDRVKIEELLVSLHWNAMQSGRA
;
A
#
# COMPACT_ATOMS: atom_id res chain seq x y z
N PHE A 1 -2.84 -28.63 -5.34
CA PHE A 1 -1.92 -29.60 -5.94
C PHE A 1 -0.62 -28.86 -6.23
N ILE A 2 0.53 -29.42 -5.84
CA ILE A 2 1.85 -28.86 -6.17
C ILE A 2 2.58 -29.95 -6.93
N ASP A 3 2.98 -29.64 -8.16
CA ASP A 3 3.75 -30.56 -9.00
C ASP A 3 5.23 -30.52 -8.64
N GLU A 4 6.04 -31.29 -9.38
CA GLU A 4 7.49 -31.38 -9.17
C GLU A 4 8.21 -30.02 -9.32
N TYR A 5 7.79 -29.17 -10.26
CA TYR A 5 8.34 -27.82 -10.45
C TYR A 5 8.04 -26.93 -9.25
N GLY A 6 6.82 -26.99 -8.71
CA GLY A 6 6.46 -26.24 -7.51
C GLY A 6 7.11 -26.77 -6.23
N VAL A 7 7.55 -28.02 -6.19
CA VAL A 7 8.44 -28.53 -5.12
C VAL A 7 9.84 -27.93 -5.29
N GLU A 8 10.39 -27.97 -6.49
CA GLU A 8 11.74 -27.48 -6.78
C GLU A 8 11.90 -25.97 -6.52
N LEU A 9 10.91 -25.17 -6.93
CA LEU A 9 10.87 -23.73 -6.63
C LEU A 9 10.81 -23.46 -5.11
N ARG A 10 10.10 -24.29 -4.35
CA ARG A 10 10.01 -24.13 -2.88
C ARG A 10 11.29 -24.53 -2.16
N ASN A 11 12.05 -25.47 -2.72
CA ASN A 11 13.37 -25.86 -2.22
C ASN A 11 14.40 -24.74 -2.41
N HIS A 12 14.22 -23.89 -3.41
CA HIS A 12 15.10 -22.76 -3.74
C HIS A 12 14.53 -21.38 -3.35
N ARG A 13 13.51 -21.34 -2.50
CA ARG A 13 12.78 -20.09 -2.14
C ARG A 13 13.68 -18.99 -1.58
N ASP A 14 14.77 -19.40 -0.93
CA ASP A 14 15.82 -18.56 -0.34
C ASP A 14 16.59 -17.75 -1.40
N LEU A 15 16.72 -18.26 -2.63
CA LEU A 15 17.31 -17.49 -3.74
C LEU A 15 16.55 -16.20 -4.04
N PHE A 16 15.25 -16.16 -3.74
CA PHE A 16 14.36 -15.05 -4.06
C PHE A 16 14.26 -14.02 -2.92
N LEU A 17 14.79 -14.32 -1.73
CA LEU A 17 14.70 -13.44 -0.58
C LEU A 17 15.84 -12.43 -0.55
N SER A 18 15.49 -11.18 -0.30
CA SER A 18 16.44 -10.07 -0.24
C SER A 18 15.87 -8.92 0.57
N GLN A 19 16.72 -7.96 0.91
CA GLN A 19 16.32 -6.71 1.55
C GLN A 19 15.37 -5.87 0.68
N GLN A 20 15.28 -6.13 -0.64
CA GLN A 20 14.27 -5.47 -1.49
C GLN A 20 12.84 -5.73 -1.02
N VAL A 21 12.60 -6.80 -0.25
CA VAL A 21 11.32 -7.06 0.39
C VAL A 21 10.89 -5.89 1.29
N ALA A 22 11.83 -5.26 1.99
CA ALA A 22 11.58 -4.07 2.80
C ALA A 22 10.99 -2.97 1.93
N ARG A 23 11.59 -2.72 0.76
CA ARG A 23 11.12 -1.69 -0.18
C ARG A 23 9.77 -2.02 -0.78
N THR A 24 9.51 -3.28 -1.15
CA THR A 24 8.24 -3.68 -1.75
C THR A 24 7.09 -3.60 -0.73
N TYR A 25 7.30 -4.08 0.49
CA TYR A 25 6.28 -4.03 1.54
C TYR A 25 6.13 -2.62 2.14
N ALA A 26 7.23 -1.91 2.40
CA ALA A 26 7.22 -0.54 2.93
C ALA A 26 6.68 0.47 1.92
N GLY A 27 7.19 0.48 0.69
CA GLY A 27 6.79 1.46 -0.32
C GLY A 27 5.31 1.30 -0.70
N TYR A 28 4.83 0.06 -0.76
CA TYR A 28 3.41 -0.19 -0.90
C TYR A 28 2.62 0.29 0.32
N ALA A 29 3.09 -0.01 1.54
CA ALA A 29 2.47 0.44 2.78
C ALA A 29 2.39 1.97 2.91
N GLU A 30 3.43 2.72 2.51
CA GLU A 30 3.43 4.19 2.51
C GLU A 30 2.35 4.77 1.59
N SER A 31 2.22 4.24 0.37
CA SER A 31 1.13 4.65 -0.54
C SER A 31 -0.25 4.33 0.04
N GLN A 32 -0.37 3.25 0.80
CA GLN A 32 -1.59 2.85 1.50
C GLN A 32 -1.91 3.81 2.66
N ILE A 33 -0.90 4.25 3.43
CA ILE A 33 -1.07 5.23 4.52
C ILE A 33 -1.62 6.54 3.98
N GLN A 34 -0.99 7.13 2.96
CA GLN A 34 -1.43 8.41 2.38
C GLN A 34 -2.88 8.33 1.86
N ARG A 35 -3.23 7.19 1.25
CA ARG A 35 -4.60 6.93 0.80
C ARG A 35 -5.57 6.80 1.97
N MET A 36 -5.19 6.07 3.02
CA MET A 36 -6.01 5.89 4.22
C MET A 36 -6.25 7.22 4.92
N GLU A 37 -5.21 8.05 5.05
CA GLU A 37 -5.31 9.41 5.61
C GLU A 37 -6.21 10.31 4.76
N THR A 38 -6.07 10.27 3.45
CA THR A 38 -6.94 11.03 2.54
C THR A 38 -8.42 10.66 2.73
N HIS A 39 -8.72 9.36 2.78
CA HIS A 39 -10.10 8.89 3.00
C HIS A 39 -10.59 9.23 4.40
N TYR A 40 -9.74 9.10 5.43
CA TYR A 40 -10.07 9.51 6.79
C TYR A 40 -10.46 10.98 6.83
N ARG A 41 -9.65 11.86 6.24
CA ARG A 41 -9.98 13.29 6.12
C ARG A 41 -11.28 13.52 5.35
N TRP A 42 -11.55 12.79 4.28
CA TRP A 42 -12.83 12.92 3.56
C TRP A 42 -14.06 12.45 4.35
N LEU A 43 -13.90 11.52 5.29
CA LEU A 43 -14.98 11.08 6.18
C LEU A 43 -15.29 12.12 7.26
N HIS A 44 -14.24 12.71 7.86
CA HIS A 44 -14.37 13.61 9.02
C HIS A 44 -14.46 15.09 8.64
N GLU A 45 -13.79 15.48 7.56
CA GLU A 45 -13.67 16.85 7.04
C GLU A 45 -13.87 16.87 5.51
N PRO A 46 -15.07 16.51 5.02
CA PRO A 46 -15.34 16.47 3.59
C PRO A 46 -15.25 17.86 2.95
N PRO A 47 -14.77 17.97 1.69
CA PRO A 47 -14.87 19.20 0.91
C PRO A 47 -16.32 19.69 0.83
N SER A 48 -16.57 20.92 1.28
CA SER A 48 -17.93 21.45 1.45
C SER A 48 -18.59 21.91 0.14
N HIS A 49 -17.81 22.37 -0.84
CA HIS A 49 -18.28 22.85 -2.13
C HIS A 49 -17.22 22.66 -3.21
N GLN A 50 -17.63 22.78 -4.48
CA GLN A 50 -16.70 22.82 -5.60
C GLN A 50 -15.93 24.14 -5.56
N PRO A 51 -14.59 24.12 -5.56
CA PRO A 51 -13.81 25.34 -5.53
C PRO A 51 -14.08 26.21 -6.75
N THR A 52 -14.22 27.52 -6.55
CA THR A 52 -14.42 28.48 -7.65
C THR A 52 -13.14 29.26 -7.95
N PRO A 53 -12.93 29.75 -9.18
CA PRO A 53 -11.77 30.59 -9.50
C PRO A 53 -11.66 31.84 -8.61
N GLU A 54 -12.79 32.44 -8.23
CA GLU A 54 -12.87 33.67 -7.42
C GLU A 54 -12.31 33.48 -6.01
N GLU A 55 -12.48 32.29 -5.41
CA GLU A 55 -11.91 31.93 -4.10
C GLU A 55 -10.38 31.98 -4.09
N PHE A 56 -9.75 31.89 -5.28
CA PHE A 56 -8.30 31.98 -5.47
C PHE A 56 -7.88 33.33 -6.06
N GLY A 57 -8.78 34.31 -6.06
CA GLY A 57 -8.54 35.68 -6.52
C GLY A 57 -8.57 35.84 -8.04
N ALA A 58 -9.15 34.88 -8.78
CA ALA A 58 -9.29 35.06 -10.22
C ALA A 58 -10.33 36.15 -10.53
N GLU A 59 -10.00 37.01 -11.50
CA GLU A 59 -10.88 38.07 -11.97
C GLU A 59 -11.33 37.81 -13.42
N PRO A 60 -12.52 38.28 -13.82
CA PRO A 60 -12.96 38.21 -15.21
C PRO A 60 -11.97 38.94 -16.13
N HIS A 61 -11.53 38.27 -17.18
CA HIS A 61 -10.63 38.86 -18.16
C HIS A 61 -11.43 39.55 -19.28
N GLN A 62 -10.98 40.72 -19.73
CA GLN A 62 -11.68 41.55 -20.75
C GLN A 62 -11.91 40.82 -22.08
N ARG A 63 -11.12 39.79 -22.40
CA ARG A 63 -11.26 38.96 -23.61
C ARG A 63 -12.05 37.65 -23.38
N GLY A 64 -12.77 37.54 -22.27
CA GLY A 64 -13.40 36.31 -21.80
C GLY A 64 -12.44 35.42 -21.00
N GLY A 65 -13.03 34.54 -20.17
CA GLY A 65 -12.30 33.69 -19.24
C GLY A 65 -11.93 34.38 -17.92
N VAL A 66 -11.16 33.68 -17.09
CA VAL A 66 -10.66 34.18 -15.80
C VAL A 66 -9.15 34.36 -15.84
N ARG A 67 -8.65 35.37 -15.15
CA ARG A 67 -7.22 35.62 -14.97
C ARG A 67 -6.88 35.51 -13.50
N PHE A 68 -5.98 34.59 -13.16
CA PHE A 68 -5.45 34.47 -11.81
C PHE A 68 -4.42 35.56 -11.52
N PRO A 69 -4.27 35.99 -10.25
CA PRO A 69 -3.29 37.01 -9.86
C PRO A 69 -1.85 36.60 -10.16
N ASN A 70 -1.56 35.30 -10.02
CA ASN A 70 -0.25 34.71 -10.27
C ASN A 70 -0.36 33.19 -10.49
N THR A 71 0.75 32.58 -10.93
CA THR A 71 0.86 31.14 -11.18
C THR A 71 0.60 30.30 -9.92
N HIS A 72 0.89 30.81 -8.72
CA HIS A 72 0.67 30.08 -7.48
C HIS A 72 -0.83 29.90 -7.21
N GLN A 73 -1.62 30.97 -7.33
CA GLN A 73 -3.07 30.91 -7.16
C GLN A 73 -3.75 30.02 -8.21
N GLU A 74 -3.29 30.08 -9.45
CA GLU A 74 -3.80 29.19 -10.50
C GLU A 74 -3.52 27.72 -10.17
N ARG A 75 -2.30 27.39 -9.72
CA ARG A 75 -1.96 26.02 -9.30
C ARG A 75 -2.75 25.57 -8.08
N ALA A 76 -2.96 26.46 -7.10
CA ALA A 76 -3.76 26.18 -5.92
C ALA A 76 -5.22 25.87 -6.29
N PHE A 77 -5.84 26.68 -7.15
CA PHE A 77 -7.19 26.41 -7.67
C PHE A 77 -7.27 25.05 -8.39
N ARG A 78 -6.34 24.79 -9.31
CA ARG A 78 -6.30 23.51 -10.05
C ARG A 78 -6.15 22.31 -9.12
N ALA A 79 -5.31 22.44 -8.08
CA ALA A 79 -5.11 21.39 -7.08
C ALA A 79 -6.38 21.18 -6.23
N ALA A 80 -7.02 22.26 -5.77
CA ALA A 80 -8.26 22.19 -4.99
C ALA A 80 -9.40 21.58 -5.81
N ASN A 81 -9.59 22.02 -7.06
CA ASN A 81 -10.62 21.48 -7.93
C ASN A 81 -10.37 19.99 -8.24
N LYS A 82 -9.12 19.59 -8.48
CA LYS A 82 -8.76 18.17 -8.62
C LYS A 82 -9.04 17.37 -7.34
N HIS A 83 -8.74 17.93 -6.17
CA HIS A 83 -9.03 17.30 -4.89
C HIS A 83 -10.54 17.10 -4.70
N TRP A 84 -11.36 18.10 -5.01
CA TRP A 84 -12.81 18.00 -4.97
C TRP A 84 -13.35 16.94 -5.94
N GLN A 85 -12.87 16.92 -7.18
CA GLN A 85 -13.25 15.89 -8.17
C GLN A 85 -12.92 14.48 -7.68
N ASN A 86 -11.74 14.30 -7.08
CA ASN A 86 -11.34 13.02 -6.50
C ASN A 86 -12.25 12.60 -5.35
N TYR A 87 -12.64 13.53 -4.47
CA TYR A 87 -13.58 13.27 -3.38
C TYR A 87 -14.95 12.84 -3.91
N GLN A 88 -15.50 13.57 -4.89
CA GLN A 88 -16.79 13.22 -5.50
C GLN A 88 -16.75 11.84 -6.15
N LYS A 89 -15.69 11.55 -6.89
CA LYS A 89 -15.47 10.23 -7.50
C LYS A 89 -15.36 9.14 -6.44
N TRP A 90 -14.55 9.34 -5.40
CA TRP A 90 -14.40 8.38 -4.31
C TRP A 90 -15.73 8.09 -3.62
N ARG A 91 -16.54 9.12 -3.35
CA ARG A 91 -17.85 8.98 -2.75
C ARG A 91 -18.82 8.21 -3.64
N ALA A 92 -18.81 8.48 -4.95
CA ALA A 92 -19.67 7.80 -5.92
C ALA A 92 -19.28 6.32 -6.15
N GLU A 93 -17.98 6.02 -6.15
CA GLU A 93 -17.43 4.68 -6.44
C GLU A 93 -17.10 3.87 -5.17
N ARG A 94 -17.47 4.35 -3.97
CA ARG A 94 -17.08 3.71 -2.72
C ARG A 94 -17.69 2.31 -2.61
N ASN A 95 -16.86 1.32 -2.32
CA ASN A 95 -17.32 -0.04 -2.06
C ASN A 95 -18.26 -0.07 -0.83
N PRO A 96 -19.48 -0.63 -0.93
CA PRO A 96 -20.45 -0.62 0.16
C PRO A 96 -19.99 -1.31 1.45
N GLU A 97 -19.28 -2.44 1.35
CA GLU A 97 -18.77 -3.15 2.53
C GLU A 97 -17.70 -2.34 3.26
N ARG A 98 -16.87 -1.62 2.52
CA ARG A 98 -15.88 -0.69 3.09
C ARG A 98 -16.55 0.50 3.75
N SER A 99 -17.57 1.07 3.11
CA SER A 99 -18.35 2.18 3.66
C SER A 99 -19.04 1.81 4.97
N ALA A 100 -19.57 0.58 5.09
CA ALA A 100 -20.18 0.09 6.33
C ALA A 100 -19.17 -0.04 7.48
N LEU A 101 -17.91 -0.37 7.19
CA LEU A 101 -16.83 -0.37 8.20
C LEU A 101 -16.45 1.06 8.61
N GLU A 102 -16.40 1.98 7.65
CA GLU A 102 -16.13 3.40 7.91
C GLU A 102 -17.20 4.04 8.78
N GLU A 103 -18.48 3.75 8.51
CA GLU A 103 -19.61 4.21 9.32
C GLU A 103 -19.55 3.67 10.76
N ARG A 104 -19.15 2.40 10.91
CA ARG A 104 -19.08 1.75 12.24
C ARG A 104 -17.89 2.21 13.08
N HIS A 105 -16.73 2.40 12.45
CA HIS A 105 -15.44 2.57 13.16
C HIS A 105 -14.77 3.92 12.92
N GLY A 106 -15.32 4.76 12.04
CA GLY A 106 -14.77 6.07 11.68
C GLY A 106 -13.62 6.03 10.67
N TYR A 107 -13.23 4.85 10.16
CA TYR A 107 -12.21 4.68 9.12
C TYR A 107 -12.25 3.27 8.49
N ASP A 108 -11.53 3.06 7.38
CA ASP A 108 -11.48 1.77 6.67
C ASP A 108 -10.62 0.73 7.43
N THR A 109 -11.22 0.02 8.39
CA THR A 109 -10.53 -1.00 9.22
C THR A 109 -10.01 -2.19 8.41
N LYS A 110 -10.63 -2.52 7.27
CA LYS A 110 -10.12 -3.57 6.37
C LYS A 110 -8.85 -3.11 5.66
N HIS A 111 -8.70 -1.82 5.40
CA HIS A 111 -7.47 -1.22 4.88
C HIS A 111 -6.38 -1.24 5.95
N ALA A 112 -6.71 -0.85 7.18
CA ALA A 112 -5.79 -0.94 8.31
C ALA A 112 -5.27 -2.36 8.55
N LEU A 113 -6.16 -3.37 8.55
CA LEU A 113 -5.75 -4.79 8.62
C LEU A 113 -4.70 -5.11 7.55
N HIS A 114 -4.96 -4.70 6.31
CA HIS A 114 -4.07 -5.01 5.21
C HIS A 114 -2.70 -4.35 5.39
N LEU A 115 -2.69 -3.08 5.79
CA LEU A 115 -1.49 -2.31 6.06
C LEU A 115 -0.63 -2.94 7.17
N LEU A 116 -1.24 -3.24 8.32
CA LEU A 116 -0.54 -3.87 9.45
C LEU A 116 0.00 -5.25 9.07
N ARG A 117 -0.76 -6.05 8.30
CA ARG A 117 -0.27 -7.33 7.78
C ARG A 117 0.98 -7.15 6.92
N LEU A 118 1.04 -6.14 6.05
CA LEU A 118 2.19 -5.90 5.18
C LEU A 118 3.44 -5.54 5.98
N TYR A 119 3.32 -4.62 6.95
CA TYR A 119 4.46 -4.28 7.81
C TYR A 119 4.99 -5.49 8.56
N ARG A 120 4.09 -6.23 9.23
CA ARG A 120 4.48 -7.42 9.99
C ARG A 120 5.13 -8.48 9.10
N MET A 121 4.58 -8.73 7.91
CA MET A 121 5.21 -9.64 6.93
C MET A 121 6.60 -9.17 6.52
N GLY A 122 6.77 -7.89 6.20
CA GLY A 122 8.07 -7.33 5.82
C GLY A 122 9.11 -7.51 6.94
N ILE A 123 8.73 -7.18 8.18
CA ILE A 123 9.58 -7.30 9.38
C ILE A 123 9.98 -8.76 9.61
N GLU A 124 9.01 -9.68 9.59
CA GLU A 124 9.24 -11.12 9.78
C GLU A 124 10.19 -11.68 8.71
N ILE A 125 10.02 -11.31 7.44
CA ILE A 125 10.91 -11.78 6.37
C ILE A 125 12.34 -11.29 6.60
N LEU A 126 12.52 -10.02 6.98
CA LEU A 126 13.85 -9.46 7.25
C LEU A 126 14.52 -10.12 8.46
N ARG A 127 13.76 -10.47 9.49
CA ARG A 127 14.29 -11.09 10.72
C ARG A 127 14.57 -12.58 10.57
N GLU A 128 13.66 -13.30 9.93
CA GLU A 128 13.64 -14.76 9.94
C GLU A 128 14.11 -15.37 8.61
N GLY A 129 14.19 -14.56 7.55
CA GLY A 129 14.48 -15.06 6.20
C GLY A 129 13.40 -16.02 5.70
N PHE A 130 12.15 -15.85 6.15
CA PHE A 130 11.05 -16.77 5.83
C PHE A 130 9.74 -16.02 5.58
N VAL A 131 8.97 -16.50 4.60
CA VAL A 131 7.66 -15.93 4.24
C VAL A 131 6.53 -16.74 4.88
N HIS A 132 5.91 -16.18 5.92
CA HIS A 132 4.71 -16.76 6.54
C HIS A 132 3.46 -16.49 5.71
N VAL A 133 3.17 -17.39 4.75
CA VAL A 133 1.96 -17.33 3.91
C VAL A 133 0.69 -17.47 4.76
N TYR A 134 0.66 -18.50 5.61
CA TYR A 134 -0.39 -18.65 6.62
C TYR A 134 -0.04 -17.78 7.82
N ARG A 135 -0.95 -16.86 8.14
CA ARG A 135 -0.70 -15.83 9.14
C ARG A 135 -0.93 -16.36 10.55
N PRO A 136 0.11 -16.45 11.41
CA PRO A 136 -0.08 -16.86 12.81
C PRO A 136 -0.91 -15.83 13.60
N ASP A 137 -0.88 -14.57 13.17
CA ASP A 137 -1.60 -13.43 13.75
C ASP A 137 -2.99 -13.21 13.11
N ALA A 138 -3.54 -14.18 12.37
CA ALA A 138 -4.83 -14.05 11.69
C ALA A 138 -5.97 -13.62 12.62
N LYS A 139 -6.03 -14.15 13.85
CA LYS A 139 -7.03 -13.76 14.86
C LYS A 139 -6.91 -12.28 15.22
N TRP A 140 -5.70 -11.79 15.43
CA TRP A 140 -5.44 -10.38 15.75
C TRP A 140 -5.80 -9.47 14.57
N LEU A 141 -5.44 -9.86 13.35
CA LEU A 141 -5.82 -9.14 12.14
C LEU A 141 -7.35 -9.02 12.01
N LEU A 142 -8.11 -10.08 12.30
CA LEU A 142 -9.57 -10.01 12.32
C LEU A 142 -10.08 -9.03 13.38
N GLN A 143 -9.48 -8.98 14.57
CA GLN A 143 -9.83 -7.98 15.59
C GLN A 143 -9.57 -6.55 15.09
N VAL A 144 -8.47 -6.30 14.38
CA VAL A 144 -8.22 -5.00 13.72
C VAL A 144 -9.34 -4.63 12.76
N LYS A 145 -9.80 -5.58 11.93
CA LYS A 145 -10.92 -5.33 11.02
C LYS A 145 -12.22 -4.99 11.77
N GLU A 146 -12.43 -5.58 12.95
CA GLU A 146 -13.58 -5.28 13.80
C GLU A 146 -13.37 -4.05 14.71
N GLY A 147 -12.38 -3.21 14.42
CA GLY A 147 -12.19 -1.92 15.10
C GLY A 147 -11.44 -1.99 16.42
N LEU A 148 -10.46 -2.90 16.54
CA LEU A 148 -9.59 -2.99 17.74
C LEU A 148 -8.89 -1.68 18.11
N PHE A 149 -8.62 -0.82 17.12
CA PHE A 149 -7.95 0.47 17.31
C PHE A 149 -8.84 1.60 16.80
N THR A 150 -8.72 2.76 17.43
CA THR A 150 -9.13 4.02 16.80
C THR A 150 -8.11 4.43 15.74
N TYR A 151 -8.46 5.36 14.86
CA TYR A 151 -7.53 5.85 13.84
C TYR A 151 -6.25 6.47 14.44
N PRO A 152 -6.29 7.32 15.50
CA PRO A 152 -5.07 7.82 16.13
C PRO A 152 -4.18 6.71 16.72
N GLU A 153 -4.77 5.72 17.39
CA GLU A 153 -4.00 4.57 17.92
C GLU A 153 -3.36 3.75 16.80
N LEU A 154 -4.08 3.56 15.68
CA LEU A 154 -3.54 2.92 14.50
C LEU A 154 -2.34 3.69 13.93
N CYS A 155 -2.39 5.02 13.88
CA CYS A 155 -1.27 5.84 13.42
C CYS A 155 -0.01 5.63 14.27
N VAL A 156 -0.16 5.59 15.61
CA VAL A 156 0.96 5.30 16.52
C VAL A 156 1.55 3.93 16.23
N LEU A 157 0.70 2.90 16.11
CA LEU A 157 1.14 1.54 15.78
C LEU A 157 1.86 1.46 14.42
N ILE A 158 1.42 2.22 13.43
CA ILE A 158 2.07 2.29 12.12
C ILE A 158 3.47 2.90 12.25
N ASP A 159 3.63 3.97 13.03
CA ASP A 159 4.94 4.59 13.24
C ASP A 159 5.89 3.67 14.01
N ASP A 160 5.39 2.93 14.99
CA ASP A 160 6.17 1.88 15.67
C ASP A 160 6.64 0.79 14.69
N LEU A 161 5.73 0.31 13.82
CA LEU A 161 6.05 -0.70 12.80
C LEU A 161 7.04 -0.17 11.74
N LYS A 162 6.98 1.12 11.39
CA LYS A 162 7.97 1.75 10.50
C LYS A 162 9.36 1.80 11.14
N ALA A 163 9.44 2.15 12.42
CA ALA A 163 10.69 2.13 13.17
C ALA A 163 11.23 0.69 13.27
N GLU A 164 10.36 -0.28 13.53
CA GLU A 164 10.71 -1.70 13.62
C GLU A 164 11.20 -2.26 12.28
N LEU A 165 10.58 -1.87 11.17
CA LEU A 165 11.02 -2.27 9.83
C LEU A 165 12.40 -1.72 9.50
N THR A 166 12.65 -0.44 9.81
CA THR A 166 13.97 0.18 9.66
C THR A 166 15.04 -0.56 10.49
N ALA A 167 14.71 -0.92 11.73
CA ALA A 167 15.61 -1.68 12.58
C ALA A 167 15.89 -3.09 12.03
N ALA A 168 14.86 -3.78 11.53
CA ALA A 168 15.00 -5.10 10.93
C ALA A 168 15.87 -5.07 9.66
N GLU A 169 15.71 -4.05 8.81
CA GLU A 169 16.54 -3.83 7.62
C GLU A 169 18.02 -3.61 7.98
N ALA A 170 18.30 -2.89 9.07
CA ALA A 170 19.66 -2.64 9.53
C ALA A 170 20.39 -3.89 10.06
N THR A 171 19.66 -4.90 10.53
CA THR A 171 20.24 -6.11 11.17
C THR A 171 20.09 -7.39 10.35
N THR A 172 19.36 -7.36 9.24
CA THR A 172 19.06 -8.57 8.46
C THR A 172 20.30 -9.19 7.84
N SER A 173 20.33 -10.52 7.78
CA SER A 173 21.34 -11.30 7.05
C SER A 173 20.99 -11.52 5.58
N LEU A 174 19.82 -11.06 5.12
CA LEU A 174 19.41 -11.21 3.72
C LEU A 174 20.28 -10.36 2.79
N PRO A 175 20.54 -10.83 1.55
CA PRO A 175 21.31 -10.05 0.60
C PRO A 175 20.54 -8.81 0.14
N PRO A 176 21.21 -7.72 -0.30
CA PRO A 176 20.54 -6.51 -0.77
C PRO A 176 19.60 -6.73 -1.96
N VAL A 177 19.93 -7.70 -2.83
CA VAL A 177 19.14 -8.09 -4.01
C VAL A 177 19.17 -9.61 -4.16
N PRO A 178 18.16 -10.24 -4.81
CA PRO A 178 18.19 -11.68 -5.10
C PRO A 178 19.36 -12.05 -6.03
N ASP A 179 19.89 -13.27 -5.88
CA ASP A 179 20.95 -13.79 -6.74
C ASP A 179 20.38 -14.16 -8.11
N ARG A 180 20.39 -13.19 -9.02
CA ARG A 180 19.79 -13.35 -10.35
C ARG A 180 20.46 -14.43 -11.18
N VAL A 181 21.77 -14.62 -11.02
CA VAL A 181 22.51 -15.66 -11.76
C VAL A 181 21.99 -17.03 -11.36
N LYS A 182 21.88 -17.32 -10.07
CA LYS A 182 21.32 -18.60 -9.59
C LYS A 182 19.86 -18.79 -9.95
N ILE A 183 19.05 -17.71 -9.93
CA ILE A 183 17.65 -17.77 -10.35
C ILE A 183 17.54 -18.11 -11.84
N GLU A 184 18.39 -17.52 -12.69
CA GLU A 184 18.44 -17.82 -14.13
C GLU A 184 18.89 -19.26 -14.38
N GLU A 185 19.91 -19.73 -13.67
CA GLU A 185 20.35 -21.13 -13.72
C GLU A 185 19.23 -22.11 -13.33
N LEU A 186 18.49 -21.80 -12.26
CA LEU A 186 17.30 -22.57 -11.87
C LEU A 186 16.23 -22.54 -12.96
N LEU A 187 15.97 -21.38 -13.57
CA LEU A 187 14.98 -21.27 -14.63
C LEU A 187 15.35 -22.15 -15.85
N VAL A 188 16.61 -22.12 -16.27
CA VAL A 188 17.12 -22.94 -17.38
C VAL A 188 17.00 -24.43 -17.05
N SER A 189 17.35 -24.84 -15.82
CA SER A 189 17.26 -26.25 -15.42
C SER A 189 15.82 -26.76 -15.40
N LEU A 190 14.87 -25.95 -14.91
CA LEU A 190 13.44 -26.30 -14.92
C LEU A 190 12.91 -26.45 -16.35
N HIS A 191 13.27 -25.54 -17.27
CA HIS A 191 12.86 -25.63 -18.68
C HIS A 191 13.44 -26.87 -19.37
N TRP A 192 14.73 -27.13 -19.14
CA TRP A 192 15.40 -28.31 -19.70
C TRP A 192 14.74 -29.61 -19.24
N ASN A 193 14.43 -29.73 -17.94
CA ASN A 193 13.71 -30.87 -17.38
C ASN A 193 12.30 -31.01 -17.98
N ALA A 194 11.59 -29.89 -18.18
CA ALA A 194 10.28 -29.90 -18.83
C ALA A 194 10.34 -30.44 -20.27
N MET A 195 11.30 -29.97 -21.07
CA MET A 195 11.51 -30.45 -22.44
C MET A 195 11.84 -31.96 -22.49
N GLN A 196 12.64 -32.46 -21.54
CA GLN A 196 12.98 -33.89 -21.48
C GLN A 196 11.83 -34.77 -20.98
N SER A 197 10.98 -34.24 -20.10
CA SER A 197 9.84 -34.98 -19.53
C SER A 197 8.67 -35.21 -20.50
N GLY A 198 8.77 -34.74 -21.75
CA GLY A 198 7.77 -34.97 -22.80
C GLY A 198 6.45 -34.22 -22.60
N ARG A 199 6.39 -33.27 -21.66
CA ARG A 199 5.26 -32.35 -21.47
C ARG A 199 5.47 -31.10 -22.32
N ALA A 200 5.20 -31.21 -23.62
CA ALA A 200 5.02 -30.08 -24.54
C ALA A 200 3.61 -30.15 -25.13
#